data_AF-A0A3M0K0C3-F1
#
_entry.id   AF-A0A3M0K0C3-F1
#
_cell.length_a   1.000
_cell.length_b   1.000
_cell.length_c   1.000
_cell.angle_alpha   90.00
_cell.angle_beta   90.00
_cell.angle_gamma   90.00
#
_symmetry.space_group_name_H-M   'P 1'
#
loop_
_entity.id
_entity.type
_entity.pdbx_description
1 polymer ?
#
loop_
_entity_poly.entity_id
_entity_poly.type
_entity_poly.pdbx_seq_one_letter_code
_entity_poly.pdbx_strand_id
1 'polypeptide(L)'
;MNKTGLSWGHLKHLHVCEEVSLRSLHPRAHNMGHKHEELEIRVQLQGLLGFYKGILPPVLAETPKRAVKAFAVAGLGSGLTEAVVVNPFEVVKVTLQTNQSAFTEQPSSFVQAQQIIKTGGLGFQGLNKGLTATLGRHGVFNMVYFGFYFNVKNILPVNKDPNLEFLRKFGIGLVSGTIASIINIPFDVAKSRIQGPQPVPGEIKYRTCFKTMATVYKEEG
;
A
#
# COMPACT_ATOMS: atom_id res chain seq x y z
N MET A 1 -1.01 12.20 83.47
CA MET A 1 -2.29 12.89 83.71
C MET A 1 -2.29 14.20 82.94
N ASN A 2 -3.37 14.44 82.17
CA ASN A 2 -3.86 15.72 81.62
C ASN A 2 -2.87 16.60 80.82
N LYS A 3 -3.07 16.82 79.52
CA LYS A 3 -4.16 17.51 78.76
C LYS A 3 -3.62 18.85 78.24
N THR A 4 -4.22 19.28 77.13
CA THR A 4 -4.09 20.53 76.36
C THR A 4 -2.97 20.47 75.30
N GLY A 5 -3.22 20.66 74.00
CA GLY A 5 -4.28 21.40 73.33
C GLY A 5 -3.66 22.65 72.73
N LEU A 6 -3.19 22.59 71.48
CA LEU A 6 -2.78 23.73 70.64
C LEU A 6 -2.61 23.13 69.22
N SER A 7 -3.35 23.51 68.18
CA SER A 7 -3.59 24.81 67.55
C SER A 7 -3.04 24.73 66.13
N TRP A 8 -3.93 25.00 65.17
CA TRP A 8 -3.88 24.77 63.74
C TRP A 8 -2.94 25.76 63.00
N GLY A 9 -1.64 25.70 63.29
CA GLY A 9 -0.63 26.59 62.68
C GLY A 9 0.42 25.92 61.80
N HIS A 10 0.41 24.59 61.65
CA HIS A 10 1.55 23.83 61.09
C HIS A 10 1.23 23.01 59.82
N LEU A 11 0.13 23.31 59.12
CA LEU A 11 -0.29 22.54 57.94
C LEU A 11 -0.05 23.23 56.58
N LYS A 12 0.77 24.29 56.53
CA LYS A 12 1.13 24.95 55.25
C LYS A 12 2.60 24.82 54.85
N HIS A 13 3.46 24.29 55.71
CA HIS A 13 4.89 24.15 55.41
C HIS A 13 5.31 22.76 54.91
N LEU A 14 4.47 21.75 55.06
CA LEU A 14 4.75 20.38 54.60
C LEU A 14 4.40 20.15 53.11
N HIS A 15 3.55 20.99 52.51
CA HIS A 15 3.13 20.81 51.12
C HIS A 15 4.15 21.30 50.07
N VAL A 16 5.21 22.00 50.48
CA VAL A 16 6.23 22.51 49.55
C VAL A 16 7.49 21.62 49.52
N CYS A 17 7.73 20.79 50.54
CA CYS A 17 8.87 19.88 50.55
C CYS A 17 8.66 18.58 49.75
N GLU A 18 7.42 18.20 49.43
CA GLU A 18 7.14 16.95 48.70
C GLU A 18 7.13 17.10 47.17
N GLU A 19 7.09 18.34 46.63
CA GLU A 19 7.17 18.54 45.18
C GLU A 19 8.61 18.63 44.63
N VAL A 20 9.60 18.98 45.47
CA VAL A 20 10.99 19.17 45.00
C VAL A 20 11.79 17.87 44.98
N SER A 21 11.40 16.84 45.74
CA SER A 21 12.11 15.55 45.75
C SER A 21 11.72 14.62 44.57
N LEU A 22 10.53 14.80 43.98
CA LEU A 22 10.03 13.94 42.90
C LEU A 22 10.53 14.29 41.50
N ARG A 23 11.13 15.47 41.27
CA ARG A 23 11.69 15.85 39.95
C ARG A 23 13.12 15.37 39.70
N SER A 24 13.78 14.78 40.69
CA SER A 24 15.20 14.41 40.60
C SER A 24 15.45 12.94 40.21
N LEU A 25 14.41 12.10 40.17
CA LEU A 25 14.53 10.65 39.98
C LEU A 25 14.14 10.13 38.60
N HIS A 26 13.89 11.01 37.61
CA HIS A 26 13.43 10.54 36.31
C HIS A 26 14.06 11.15 35.03
N PRO A 27 15.40 11.20 34.87
CA PRO A 27 16.00 11.37 33.55
C PRO A 27 16.13 10.05 32.74
N ARG A 28 15.98 8.87 33.38
CA ARG A 28 16.33 7.57 32.77
C ARG A 28 15.22 6.85 32.01
N ALA A 29 13.93 7.08 32.29
CA ALA A 29 12.88 6.32 31.59
C ALA A 29 12.38 6.97 30.29
N HIS A 30 12.63 8.27 30.07
CA HIS A 30 12.36 8.90 28.77
C HIS A 30 13.31 8.39 27.67
N ASN A 31 14.54 8.03 28.04
CA ASN A 31 15.53 7.47 27.10
C ASN A 31 15.44 5.93 26.93
N MET A 32 14.70 5.22 27.79
CA MET A 32 14.45 3.78 27.65
C MET A 32 13.26 3.46 26.75
N GLY A 33 12.18 4.28 26.79
CA GLY A 33 11.04 4.11 25.87
C GLY A 33 11.45 4.26 24.41
N HIS A 34 12.23 5.31 24.11
CA HIS A 34 12.71 5.57 22.75
C HIS A 34 13.68 4.49 22.22
N LYS A 35 14.46 3.85 23.11
CA LYS A 35 15.35 2.73 22.74
C LYS A 35 14.60 1.41 22.57
N HIS A 36 13.56 1.15 23.35
CA HIS A 36 12.70 -0.03 23.17
C HIS A 36 11.89 0.05 21.87
N GLU A 37 11.39 1.23 21.52
CA GLU A 37 10.66 1.44 20.26
C GLU A 37 11.60 1.33 19.04
N GLU A 38 12.81 1.88 19.10
CA GLU A 38 13.86 1.67 18.08
C GLU A 38 14.30 0.20 17.95
N LEU A 39 14.36 -0.55 19.06
CA LEU A 39 14.72 -1.97 19.07
C LEU A 39 13.60 -2.84 18.50
N GLU A 40 12.33 -2.57 18.80
CA GLU A 40 11.19 -3.27 18.19
C GLU A 40 11.09 -2.99 16.69
N ILE A 41 11.33 -1.74 16.26
CA ILE A 41 11.38 -1.37 14.85
C ILE A 41 12.54 -2.09 14.15
N ARG A 42 13.73 -2.17 14.76
CA ARG A 42 14.89 -2.88 14.20
C ARG A 42 14.67 -4.39 14.11
N VAL A 43 13.99 -5.01 15.08
CA VAL A 43 13.65 -6.45 15.06
C VAL A 43 12.60 -6.76 13.98
N GLN A 44 11.58 -5.91 13.81
CA GLN A 44 10.60 -6.02 12.72
C GLN A 44 11.25 -5.82 11.34
N LEU A 45 12.15 -4.83 11.20
CA LEU A 45 12.88 -4.59 9.94
C LEU A 45 13.88 -5.71 9.61
N GLN A 46 14.59 -6.25 10.60
CA GLN A 46 15.53 -7.36 10.40
C GLN A 46 14.83 -8.68 10.10
N GLY A 47 13.62 -8.92 10.62
CA GLY A 47 12.81 -10.07 10.23
C GLY A 47 12.44 -10.02 8.75
N LEU A 48 11.99 -8.85 8.28
CA LEU A 48 11.63 -8.62 6.87
C LEU A 48 12.86 -8.71 5.96
N LEU A 49 13.95 -8.01 6.27
CA LEU A 49 15.20 -8.04 5.49
C LEU A 49 15.92 -9.39 5.55
N GLY A 50 15.84 -10.11 6.68
CA GLY A 50 16.39 -11.45 6.84
C GLY A 50 15.61 -12.50 6.03
N PHE A 51 14.29 -12.37 5.98
CA PHE A 51 13.42 -13.18 5.13
C PHE A 51 13.74 -12.95 3.63
N TYR A 52 13.89 -11.69 3.20
CA TYR A 52 14.30 -11.38 1.82
C TYR A 52 15.71 -11.91 1.50
N LYS A 53 16.69 -11.76 2.40
CA LYS A 53 18.04 -12.29 2.19
C LYS A 53 18.11 -13.82 2.16
N GLY A 54 17.21 -14.52 2.85
CA GLY A 54 17.17 -15.98 2.87
C GLY A 54 16.48 -16.61 1.66
N ILE A 55 15.44 -15.96 1.11
CA ILE A 55 14.64 -16.50 0.00
C ILE A 55 15.16 -16.06 -1.37
N LEU A 56 15.74 -14.87 -1.48
CA LEU A 56 16.18 -14.32 -2.76
C LEU A 56 17.30 -15.16 -3.44
N PRO A 57 18.32 -15.67 -2.73
CA PRO A 57 19.36 -16.48 -3.36
C PRO A 57 18.88 -17.83 -3.92
N PRO A 58 18.09 -18.66 -3.20
CA PRO A 58 17.62 -19.94 -3.75
C PRO A 58 16.56 -19.76 -4.86
N VAL A 59 15.74 -18.71 -4.82
CA VAL A 59 14.75 -18.39 -5.87
C VAL A 59 15.41 -18.15 -7.24
N LEU A 60 16.57 -17.51 -7.26
CA LEU A 60 17.28 -17.21 -8.50
C LEU A 60 18.12 -18.40 -9.00
N ALA A 61 18.51 -19.33 -8.12
CA ALA A 61 19.44 -20.42 -8.43
C ALA A 61 18.76 -21.71 -8.93
N GLU A 62 17.60 -22.08 -8.38
CA GLU A 62 17.03 -23.43 -8.60
C GLU A 62 15.89 -23.49 -9.62
N THR A 63 15.52 -22.37 -10.25
CA THR A 63 14.29 -22.35 -11.04
C THR A 63 14.49 -22.65 -12.52
N PRO A 64 13.70 -23.57 -13.10
CA PRO A 64 13.70 -23.79 -14.54
C PRO A 64 13.16 -22.51 -15.21
N LYS A 65 14.07 -21.76 -15.83
CA LYS A 65 13.80 -20.44 -16.48
C LYS A 65 12.59 -20.47 -17.43
N ARG A 66 12.21 -21.63 -17.95
CA ARG A 66 11.07 -21.82 -18.87
C ARG A 66 9.71 -21.80 -18.16
N ALA A 67 9.60 -22.38 -16.96
CA ALA A 67 8.34 -22.42 -16.21
C ALA A 67 7.96 -21.02 -15.70
N VAL A 68 8.94 -20.25 -15.22
CA VAL A 68 8.75 -18.88 -14.75
C VAL A 68 8.19 -17.98 -15.85
N LYS A 69 8.74 -18.09 -17.07
CA LYS A 69 8.25 -17.34 -18.24
C LYS A 69 6.82 -17.72 -18.59
N ALA A 70 6.47 -19.01 -18.55
CA ALA A 70 5.12 -19.47 -18.85
C ALA A 70 4.09 -18.92 -17.85
N PHE A 71 4.37 -18.99 -16.55
CA PHE A 71 3.49 -18.46 -15.52
C PHE A 71 3.38 -16.93 -15.56
N ALA A 72 4.47 -16.22 -15.85
CA ALA A 72 4.47 -14.77 -16.00
C ALA A 72 3.62 -14.34 -17.22
N VAL A 73 3.75 -15.01 -18.37
CA VAL A 73 2.94 -14.72 -19.57
C VAL A 73 1.48 -15.05 -19.35
N ALA A 74 1.17 -16.16 -18.69
CA ALA A 74 -0.20 -16.50 -18.31
C ALA A 74 -0.80 -15.46 -17.35
N GLY A 75 -0.01 -15.01 -16.37
CA GLY A 75 -0.41 -13.95 -15.44
C GLY A 75 -0.66 -12.62 -16.14
N LEU A 76 0.21 -12.24 -17.09
CA LEU A 76 0.03 -11.05 -17.91
C LEU A 76 -1.26 -11.13 -18.73
N GLY A 77 -1.51 -12.24 -19.41
CA GLY A 77 -2.73 -12.45 -20.19
C GLY A 77 -3.99 -12.33 -19.34
N SER A 78 -4.01 -12.99 -18.16
CA SER A 78 -5.10 -12.88 -17.20
C SER A 78 -5.35 -11.44 -16.76
N GLY A 79 -4.29 -10.70 -16.38
CA GLY A 79 -4.42 -9.31 -15.93
C GLY A 79 -4.86 -8.34 -17.02
N LEU A 80 -4.46 -8.56 -18.27
CA LEU A 80 -4.93 -7.75 -19.39
C LEU A 80 -6.41 -7.98 -19.69
N THR A 81 -6.88 -9.23 -19.67
CA THR A 81 -8.30 -9.54 -19.87
C THR A 81 -9.15 -8.98 -18.72
N GLU A 82 -8.69 -9.12 -17.48
CA GLU A 82 -9.35 -8.53 -16.31
C GLU A 82 -9.46 -7.01 -16.45
N ALA A 83 -8.37 -6.33 -16.83
CA ALA A 83 -8.36 -4.90 -17.02
C ALA A 83 -9.39 -4.42 -18.05
N VAL A 84 -9.60 -5.13 -19.17
CA VAL A 84 -10.61 -4.71 -20.18
C VAL A 84 -12.02 -4.72 -19.61
N VAL A 85 -12.36 -5.72 -18.79
CA VAL A 85 -13.68 -5.86 -18.19
C VAL A 85 -13.88 -4.88 -17.03
N VAL A 86 -12.84 -4.66 -16.22
CA VAL A 86 -12.89 -3.88 -14.99
C VAL A 86 -12.73 -2.37 -15.25
N ASN A 87 -12.04 -1.97 -16.33
CA ASN A 87 -11.78 -0.56 -16.67
C ASN A 87 -13.02 0.36 -16.64
N PRO A 88 -14.18 0.04 -17.26
CA PRO A 88 -15.34 0.93 -17.22
C PRO A 88 -15.85 1.17 -15.79
N PHE A 89 -15.78 0.17 -14.91
CA PHE A 89 -16.18 0.30 -13.52
C PHE A 89 -15.19 1.14 -12.71
N GLU A 90 -13.89 0.99 -12.98
CA GLU A 90 -12.86 1.81 -12.34
C GLU A 90 -12.98 3.28 -12.70
N VAL A 91 -13.25 3.60 -13.96
CA VAL A 91 -13.42 4.99 -14.41
C VAL A 91 -14.62 5.64 -13.72
N VAL A 92 -15.75 4.94 -13.62
CA VAL A 92 -16.92 5.44 -12.88
C VAL A 92 -16.57 5.66 -11.41
N LYS A 93 -15.91 4.69 -10.76
CA LYS A 93 -15.51 4.78 -9.35
C LYS A 93 -14.55 5.96 -9.09
N VAL A 94 -13.52 6.13 -9.92
CA VAL A 94 -12.56 7.23 -9.75
C VAL A 94 -13.24 8.57 -10.01
N THR A 95 -14.11 8.68 -11.02
CA THR A 95 -14.83 9.92 -11.30
C THR A 95 -15.70 10.33 -10.10
N LEU A 96 -16.43 9.39 -9.50
CA LEU A 96 -17.20 9.64 -8.28
C LEU A 96 -16.32 10.11 -7.12
N GLN A 97 -15.16 9.47 -6.91
CA GLN A 97 -14.24 9.82 -5.83
C GLN A 97 -13.52 11.16 -6.04
N THR A 98 -13.29 11.56 -7.29
CA THR A 98 -12.63 12.83 -7.62
C THR A 98 -13.58 14.02 -7.61
N ASN A 99 -14.90 13.79 -7.63
CA ASN A 99 -15.88 14.85 -7.69
C ASN A 99 -16.06 15.47 -6.30
N GLN A 100 -15.34 16.56 -6.02
CA GLN A 100 -15.36 17.25 -4.72
C GLN A 100 -16.76 17.77 -4.35
N SER A 101 -17.61 18.06 -5.35
CA SER A 101 -19.01 18.48 -5.16
C SER A 101 -19.92 17.33 -4.70
N ALA A 102 -19.46 16.08 -4.82
CA ALA A 102 -20.20 14.89 -4.43
C ALA A 102 -20.20 14.65 -2.91
N PHE A 103 -19.56 15.49 -2.09
CA PHE A 103 -19.68 15.36 -0.63
C PHE A 103 -21.06 15.76 -0.09
N THR A 104 -21.82 16.56 -0.85
CA THR A 104 -23.16 17.03 -0.45
C THR A 104 -24.28 16.33 -1.21
N GLU A 105 -24.11 16.06 -2.52
CA GLU A 105 -25.02 15.23 -3.31
C GLU A 105 -24.22 14.25 -4.17
N GLN A 106 -24.17 12.98 -3.77
CA GLN A 106 -23.57 11.93 -4.60
C GLN A 106 -24.56 11.49 -5.68
N PRO A 107 -24.28 11.73 -6.98
CA PRO A 107 -25.06 11.10 -8.02
C PRO A 107 -24.88 9.58 -7.95
N SER A 108 -25.96 8.83 -8.19
CA SER A 108 -25.88 7.37 -8.32
C SER A 108 -24.85 6.98 -9.38
N SER A 109 -24.13 5.87 -9.16
CA SER A 109 -23.11 5.36 -10.08
C SER A 109 -23.61 5.21 -11.51
N PHE A 110 -24.90 4.90 -11.69
CA PHE A 110 -25.52 4.77 -13.00
C PHE A 110 -25.69 6.13 -13.72
N VAL A 111 -26.09 7.17 -12.96
CA VAL A 111 -26.21 8.54 -13.48
C VAL A 111 -24.83 9.07 -13.85
N GLN A 112 -23.82 8.81 -13.04
CA GLN A 112 -22.45 9.21 -13.33
C GLN A 112 -21.91 8.51 -14.58
N ALA A 113 -22.15 7.20 -14.73
CA ALA A 113 -21.77 6.45 -15.93
C ALA A 113 -22.46 7.01 -17.19
N GLN A 114 -23.77 7.29 -17.12
CA GLN A 114 -24.51 7.90 -18.22
C GLN A 114 -23.99 9.30 -18.57
N GLN A 115 -23.63 10.10 -17.56
CA GLN A 115 -23.03 11.43 -17.75
C GLN A 115 -21.67 11.34 -18.44
N ILE A 116 -20.82 10.38 -18.06
CA ILE A 116 -19.52 10.13 -18.70
C ILE A 116 -19.70 9.72 -20.16
N ILE A 117 -20.67 8.84 -20.45
CA ILE A 117 -20.96 8.41 -21.82
C ILE A 117 -21.50 9.59 -22.65
N LYS A 118 -22.36 10.44 -22.08
CA LYS A 118 -22.90 11.63 -22.77
C LYS A 118 -21.84 12.69 -23.06
N THR A 119 -20.85 12.85 -22.19
CA THR A 119 -19.83 13.90 -22.31
C THR A 119 -18.59 13.46 -23.10
N GLY A 120 -18.11 12.22 -22.90
CA GLY A 120 -16.86 11.71 -23.50
C GLY A 120 -17.02 10.45 -24.35
N GLY A 121 -18.24 9.90 -24.46
CA GLY A 121 -18.52 8.69 -25.22
C GLY A 121 -17.97 7.40 -24.62
N LEU A 122 -18.03 6.32 -25.40
CA LEU A 122 -17.45 5.01 -25.06
C LEU A 122 -15.94 4.90 -25.38
N GLY A 123 -15.36 5.95 -25.96
CA GLY A 123 -13.96 5.96 -26.39
C GLY A 123 -12.97 6.21 -25.26
N PHE A 124 -11.70 6.37 -25.65
CA PHE A 124 -10.56 6.64 -24.76
C PHE A 124 -10.63 7.99 -24.02
N GLN A 125 -11.60 8.84 -24.35
CA GLN A 125 -11.81 10.14 -23.71
C GLN A 125 -12.94 10.11 -22.66
N GLY A 126 -13.81 9.09 -22.71
CA GLY A 126 -14.92 8.90 -21.77
C GLY A 126 -14.74 7.63 -20.95
N LEU A 127 -15.58 6.62 -21.20
CA LEU A 127 -15.64 5.40 -20.38
C LEU A 127 -14.36 4.56 -20.41
N ASN A 128 -13.56 4.64 -21.48
CA ASN A 128 -12.26 3.95 -21.60
C ASN A 128 -11.05 4.84 -21.29
N LYS A 129 -11.26 5.97 -20.61
CA LYS A 129 -10.17 6.86 -20.19
C LYS A 129 -9.22 6.13 -19.23
N GLY A 130 -7.93 6.16 -19.57
CA GLY A 130 -6.89 5.52 -18.74
C GLY A 130 -6.79 4.00 -18.90
N LEU A 131 -7.43 3.39 -19.91
CA LEU A 131 -7.35 1.95 -20.18
C LEU A 131 -5.89 1.45 -20.25
N THR A 132 -4.99 2.21 -20.86
CA THR A 132 -3.56 1.84 -20.94
C THR A 132 -2.88 1.77 -19.57
N ALA A 133 -3.28 2.62 -18.62
CA ALA A 133 -2.76 2.58 -17.26
C ALA A 133 -3.37 1.41 -16.46
N THR A 134 -4.66 1.14 -16.67
CA THR A 134 -5.35 -0.02 -16.09
C THR A 134 -4.75 -1.34 -16.57
N LEU A 135 -4.49 -1.47 -17.88
CA LEU A 135 -3.81 -2.62 -18.49
C LEU A 135 -2.39 -2.81 -17.94
N GLY A 136 -1.63 -1.71 -17.84
CA GLY A 136 -0.28 -1.74 -17.25
C GLY A 136 -0.31 -2.21 -15.79
N ARG A 137 -1.20 -1.63 -14.98
CA ARG A 137 -1.35 -1.96 -13.56
C ARG A 137 -1.68 -3.44 -13.35
N HIS A 138 -2.81 -3.90 -13.89
CA HIS A 138 -3.29 -5.28 -13.67
C HIS A 138 -2.39 -6.31 -14.36
N GLY A 139 -1.91 -6.00 -15.57
CA GLY A 139 -1.02 -6.86 -16.32
C GLY A 139 0.33 -7.06 -15.62
N VAL A 140 0.99 -5.98 -15.20
CA VAL A 140 2.30 -6.06 -14.52
C VAL A 140 2.15 -6.67 -13.13
N PHE A 141 1.12 -6.30 -12.37
CA PHE A 141 0.85 -6.90 -11.07
C PHE A 141 0.66 -8.42 -11.17
N ASN A 142 -0.24 -8.89 -12.04
CA ASN A 142 -0.50 -10.33 -12.19
C ASN A 142 0.70 -11.07 -12.78
N MET A 143 1.44 -10.47 -13.72
CA MET A 143 2.68 -11.06 -14.26
C MET A 143 3.71 -11.32 -13.16
N VAL A 144 3.99 -10.32 -12.33
CA VAL A 144 4.97 -10.43 -11.23
C VAL A 144 4.46 -11.38 -10.15
N TYR A 145 3.18 -11.24 -9.76
CA TYR A 145 2.56 -12.06 -8.73
C TYR A 145 2.60 -13.54 -9.10
N PHE A 146 2.07 -13.93 -10.27
CA PHE A 146 2.07 -15.32 -10.71
C PHE A 146 3.48 -15.85 -11.01
N GLY A 147 4.33 -15.01 -11.61
CA GLY A 147 5.73 -15.34 -11.88
C GLY A 147 6.50 -15.69 -10.61
N PHE A 148 6.33 -14.91 -9.53
CA PHE A 148 6.99 -15.16 -8.25
C PHE A 148 6.29 -16.25 -7.44
N TYR A 149 4.97 -16.23 -7.35
CA TYR A 149 4.19 -17.17 -6.54
C TYR A 149 4.42 -18.62 -6.96
N PHE A 150 4.25 -18.94 -8.25
CA PHE A 150 4.45 -20.30 -8.75
C PHE A 150 5.92 -20.73 -8.73
N ASN A 151 6.84 -19.78 -8.90
CA ASN A 151 8.27 -20.04 -8.76
C ASN A 151 8.61 -20.49 -7.34
N VAL A 152 8.26 -19.70 -6.32
CA VAL A 152 8.55 -20.03 -4.91
C VAL A 152 7.77 -21.26 -4.45
N LYS A 153 6.52 -21.42 -4.89
CA LYS A 153 5.70 -22.60 -4.55
C LYS A 153 6.31 -23.91 -5.03
N ASN A 154 7.02 -23.90 -6.16
CA ASN A 154 7.66 -25.08 -6.75
C ASN A 154 8.99 -25.44 -6.08
N ILE A 155 9.68 -24.46 -5.47
CA ILE A 155 10.95 -24.70 -4.74
C ILE A 155 10.65 -25.22 -3.33
N LEU A 156 9.65 -24.65 -2.67
CA LEU A 156 9.33 -25.04 -1.31
C LEU A 156 8.64 -26.42 -1.30
N PRO A 157 9.04 -27.35 -0.41
CA PRO A 157 8.38 -28.64 -0.29
C PRO A 157 6.94 -28.48 0.18
N VAL A 158 6.08 -29.39 -0.26
CA VAL A 158 4.68 -29.46 0.17
C VAL A 158 4.63 -30.15 1.53
N ASN A 159 4.02 -29.48 2.51
CA ASN A 159 3.77 -30.06 3.82
C ASN A 159 2.47 -30.87 3.80
N LYS A 160 2.44 -32.00 4.51
CA LYS A 160 1.25 -32.86 4.64
C LYS A 160 0.21 -32.27 5.59
N ASP A 161 0.65 -31.45 6.54
CA ASP A 161 -0.23 -30.80 7.51
C ASP A 161 -0.99 -29.62 6.86
N PRO A 162 -2.34 -29.61 6.91
CA PRO A 162 -3.14 -28.56 6.27
C PRO A 162 -2.83 -27.15 6.78
N ASN A 163 -2.62 -27.00 8.09
CA ASN A 163 -2.32 -25.71 8.72
C ASN A 163 -0.96 -25.17 8.29
N LEU A 164 0.04 -26.05 8.19
CA LEU A 164 1.40 -25.68 7.80
C LEU A 164 1.48 -25.40 6.29
N GLU A 165 0.68 -26.11 5.48
CA GLU A 165 0.53 -25.82 4.06
C GLU A 165 -0.18 -24.48 3.80
N PHE A 166 -1.20 -24.16 4.60
CA PHE A 166 -1.86 -22.85 4.57
C PHE A 166 -0.87 -21.73 4.90
N LEU A 167 -0.14 -21.85 6.02
CA LEU A 167 0.83 -20.83 6.44
C LEU A 167 1.95 -20.64 5.40
N ARG A 168 2.39 -21.74 4.77
CA ARG A 168 3.33 -21.70 3.64
C ARG A 168 2.77 -20.91 2.46
N LYS A 169 1.56 -21.25 2.00
CA LYS A 169 0.90 -20.54 0.87
C LYS A 169 0.66 -19.07 1.20
N PHE A 170 0.29 -18.77 2.44
CA PHE A 170 0.08 -17.41 2.93
C PHE A 170 1.38 -16.60 2.92
N GLY A 171 2.48 -17.14 3.45
CA GLY A 171 3.79 -16.48 3.42
C GLY A 171 4.27 -16.20 1.99
N ILE A 172 4.15 -17.16 1.08
CA ILE A 172 4.49 -16.97 -0.35
C ILE A 172 3.60 -15.88 -0.97
N GLY A 173 2.30 -15.90 -0.67
CA GLY A 173 1.33 -14.90 -1.13
C GLY A 173 1.67 -13.49 -0.66
N LEU A 174 2.02 -13.31 0.61
CA LEU A 174 2.42 -12.01 1.17
C LEU A 174 3.65 -11.43 0.47
N VAL A 175 4.64 -12.26 0.19
CA VAL A 175 5.92 -11.82 -0.36
C VAL A 175 5.80 -11.53 -1.86
N SER A 176 5.15 -12.43 -2.60
CA SER A 176 4.80 -12.18 -4.00
C SER A 176 3.96 -10.92 -4.15
N GLY A 177 2.95 -10.73 -3.29
CA GLY A 177 2.12 -9.54 -3.25
C GLY A 177 2.91 -8.27 -2.97
N THR A 178 3.81 -8.29 -1.97
CA THR A 178 4.64 -7.13 -1.61
C THR A 178 5.55 -6.71 -2.76
N ILE A 179 6.24 -7.67 -3.40
CA ILE A 179 7.12 -7.39 -4.55
C ILE A 179 6.31 -6.86 -5.73
N ALA A 180 5.16 -7.47 -6.03
CA ALA A 180 4.25 -7.03 -7.08
C ALA A 180 3.75 -5.60 -6.81
N SER A 181 3.40 -5.28 -5.56
CA SER A 181 3.00 -3.94 -5.15
C SER A 181 4.10 -2.92 -5.38
N ILE A 182 5.35 -3.19 -4.97
CA ILE A 182 6.48 -2.26 -5.17
C ILE A 182 6.67 -1.93 -6.65
N ILE A 183 6.63 -2.94 -7.52
CA ILE A 183 6.75 -2.75 -8.97
C ILE A 183 5.54 -2.00 -9.55
N ASN A 184 4.37 -2.14 -8.94
CA ASN A 184 3.13 -1.54 -9.41
C ASN A 184 2.92 -0.08 -8.99
N ILE A 185 3.60 0.40 -7.94
CA ILE A 185 3.54 1.80 -7.48
C ILE A 185 3.65 2.85 -8.61
N PRO A 186 4.63 2.78 -9.54
CA PRO A 186 4.72 3.77 -10.62
C PRO A 186 3.51 3.74 -11.57
N PHE A 187 2.89 2.58 -11.79
CA PHE A 187 1.65 2.46 -12.57
C PHE A 187 0.46 3.06 -11.84
N ASP A 188 0.43 2.96 -10.51
CA ASP A 188 -0.59 3.59 -9.67
C ASP A 188 -0.50 5.11 -9.70
N VAL A 189 0.72 5.66 -9.71
CA VAL A 189 0.96 7.09 -9.93
C VAL A 189 0.48 7.51 -11.33
N ALA A 190 0.84 6.77 -12.36
CA ALA A 190 0.41 7.11 -13.72
C ALA A 190 -1.13 7.07 -13.87
N LYS A 191 -1.78 6.07 -13.25
CA LYS A 191 -3.24 5.91 -13.25
C LYS A 191 -3.93 7.09 -12.57
N SER A 192 -3.47 7.49 -11.38
CA SER A 192 -4.08 8.60 -10.64
C SER A 192 -3.96 9.93 -11.39
N ARG A 193 -2.85 10.17 -12.10
CA ARG A 193 -2.65 11.38 -12.93
C ARG A 193 -3.49 11.38 -14.22
N ILE A 194 -3.74 10.21 -14.82
CA ILE A 194 -4.57 10.11 -16.04
C ILE A 194 -6.07 10.19 -15.69
N GLN A 195 -6.50 9.44 -14.68
CA GLN A 195 -7.91 9.36 -14.31
C GLN A 195 -8.36 10.56 -13.44
N GLY A 196 -7.42 11.20 -12.74
CA GLY A 196 -7.67 12.42 -11.97
C GLY A 196 -7.86 13.70 -12.80
N PRO A 197 -8.14 14.83 -12.12
CA PRO A 197 -8.31 16.14 -12.77
C PRO A 197 -7.02 16.55 -13.49
N GLN A 198 -7.16 17.08 -14.71
CA GLN A 198 -6.02 17.58 -15.46
C GLN A 198 -5.56 18.93 -14.87
N PRO A 199 -4.24 19.21 -14.87
CA PRO A 199 -3.70 20.43 -14.29
C PRO A 199 -4.12 21.72 -15.03
N VAL A 200 -4.49 21.61 -16.31
CA VAL A 200 -5.02 22.73 -17.11
C VAL A 200 -6.41 22.36 -17.64
N PRO A 201 -7.47 23.16 -17.37
CA PRO A 201 -8.79 22.92 -17.94
C PRO A 201 -8.75 22.98 -19.47
N GLY A 202 -9.18 21.92 -20.15
CA GLY A 202 -9.25 21.85 -21.61
C GLY A 202 -8.06 21.19 -22.30
N GLU A 203 -6.93 20.98 -21.62
CA GLU A 203 -5.77 20.28 -22.18
C GLU A 203 -5.56 18.89 -21.54
N ILE A 204 -5.44 17.86 -22.39
CA ILE A 204 -5.16 16.50 -21.94
C ILE A 204 -3.64 16.30 -21.88
N LYS A 205 -3.04 16.66 -20.73
CA LYS A 205 -1.60 16.49 -20.47
C LYS A 205 -1.22 15.00 -20.40
N TYR A 206 -2.05 14.19 -19.74
CA TYR A 206 -1.78 12.77 -19.46
C TYR A 206 -2.72 11.85 -20.26
N ARG A 207 -2.20 11.20 -21.32
CA ARG A 207 -3.00 10.35 -22.23
C ARG A 207 -2.73 8.86 -22.11
N THR A 208 -1.48 8.46 -21.92
CA THR A 208 -1.04 7.06 -21.99
C THR A 208 -0.09 6.77 -20.84
N CYS A 209 -0.18 5.57 -20.26
CA CYS A 209 0.60 5.20 -19.08
C CYS A 209 2.10 5.52 -19.21
N PHE A 210 2.76 5.02 -20.26
CA PHE A 210 4.21 5.22 -20.45
C PHE A 210 4.60 6.68 -20.67
N LYS A 211 3.81 7.44 -21.45
CA LYS A 211 4.04 8.88 -21.64
C LYS A 211 3.88 9.64 -20.33
N THR A 212 2.84 9.33 -19.56
CA THR A 212 2.61 9.94 -18.25
C THR A 212 3.75 9.62 -17.28
N MET A 213 4.20 8.38 -17.22
CA MET A 213 5.36 7.99 -16.40
C MET A 213 6.62 8.77 -16.80
N ALA A 214 6.89 8.90 -18.10
CA ALA A 214 8.03 9.66 -18.60
C ALA A 214 7.91 11.16 -18.29
N THR A 215 6.70 11.74 -18.41
CA THR A 215 6.44 13.14 -18.05
C THR A 215 6.61 13.37 -16.56
N VAL A 216 6.06 12.49 -15.70
CA VAL A 216 6.20 12.59 -14.24
C VAL A 216 7.67 12.50 -13.85
N TYR A 217 8.42 11.54 -14.39
CA TYR A 217 9.86 11.42 -14.14
C TYR A 217 10.64 12.67 -14.57
N LYS A 218 10.25 13.30 -15.67
CA LYS A 218 10.91 14.51 -16.17
C LYS A 218 10.55 15.77 -15.37
N GLU A 219 9.33 15.86 -14.85
CA GLU A 219 8.81 17.04 -14.16
C GLU A 219 9.00 17.00 -12.64
N GLU A 220 8.91 15.82 -12.02
CA GLU A 220 8.89 15.64 -10.57
C GLU A 220 10.16 14.93 -10.03
N GLY A 221 10.89 14.19 -10.87
CA GLY A 221 12.08 13.42 -10.49
C GLY A 221 11.77 12.00 -10.06
#